data_AF-A0A7J8AV90-F1
#
_entry.id   AF-A0A7J8AV90-F1
#
_cell.length_a   1.000
_cell.length_b   1.000
_cell.length_c   1.000
_cell.angle_alpha   90.00
_cell.angle_beta   90.00
_cell.angle_gamma   90.00
#
_symmetry.space_group_name_H-M   'P 1'
#
loop_
_entity.id
_entity.type
_entity.pdbx_description
1 polymer ?
#
loop_
_entity_poly.entity_id
_entity_poly.type
_entity_poly.pdbx_seq_one_letter_code
_entity_poly.pdbx_strand_id
1 'polypeptide(L)'
;MERLSNRLLKNDWVKEEIKRDIKRYIETNESENITYQSYWEAAKVVIRRKFISLQAYLKKQESKLKLHLRELQNEEQMKPKVSRRKEIIKMRVELNEIENKKAIKKLMQHRAGSFERSIKLTIFWPESLRKRENRY
;
A
#
# COMPACT_ATOMS: atom_id res chain seq x y z
N MET A 1 -12.73 7.81 -18.12
CA MET A 1 -12.58 6.44 -17.57
C MET A 1 -11.16 5.97 -17.85
N GLU A 2 -10.27 5.95 -16.86
CA GLU A 2 -8.91 5.44 -17.06
C GLU A 2 -8.69 4.18 -16.22
N ARG A 3 -8.42 3.08 -16.92
CA ARG A 3 -8.17 1.74 -16.41
C ARG A 3 -6.92 1.75 -15.51
N LEU A 4 -6.92 0.92 -14.46
CA LEU A 4 -5.70 0.56 -13.72
C LEU A 4 -4.61 0.20 -14.74
N SER A 5 -3.42 0.82 -14.66
CA SER A 5 -2.37 0.44 -15.59
C SER A 5 -1.94 -1.01 -15.28
N ASN A 6 -2.11 -1.89 -16.26
CA ASN A 6 -1.77 -3.32 -16.23
C ASN A 6 -0.34 -3.61 -15.74
N ARG A 7 0.54 -2.60 -15.63
CA ARG A 7 1.94 -2.71 -15.22
C ARG A 7 2.13 -2.97 -13.72
N LEU A 8 1.26 -2.45 -12.85
CA LEU A 8 1.36 -2.61 -11.39
C LEU A 8 0.79 -3.95 -10.90
N LEU A 9 -0.29 -4.42 -11.54
CA LEU A 9 -0.84 -5.77 -11.34
C LEU A 9 0.02 -6.86 -12.00
N LYS A 10 0.98 -6.47 -12.85
CA LYS A 10 2.04 -7.36 -13.37
C LYS A 10 3.26 -7.45 -12.46
N ASN A 11 3.32 -6.69 -11.36
CA ASN A 11 4.40 -6.83 -10.39
C ASN A 11 4.11 -8.04 -9.49
N ASP A 12 4.94 -9.07 -9.59
CA ASP A 12 4.72 -10.36 -8.92
C ASP A 12 4.77 -10.25 -7.40
N TRP A 13 5.61 -9.36 -6.86
CA TRP A 13 5.69 -9.14 -5.43
C TRP A 13 4.37 -8.58 -4.86
N VAL A 14 3.77 -7.59 -5.55
CA VAL A 14 2.48 -7.01 -5.14
C VAL A 14 1.35 -8.04 -5.21
N LYS A 15 1.36 -8.92 -6.22
CA LYS A 15 0.40 -10.02 -6.36
C LYS A 15 0.51 -11.02 -5.21
N GLU A 16 1.73 -11.46 -4.90
CA GLU A 16 1.97 -12.44 -3.84
C GLU A 16 1.67 -11.89 -2.45
N GLU A 17 1.94 -10.60 -2.20
CA GLU A 17 1.63 -9.96 -0.92
C GLU A 17 0.11 -9.89 -0.67
N ILE A 18 -0.66 -9.48 -1.70
CA ILE A 18 -2.14 -9.43 -1.64
C ILE A 18 -2.72 -10.83 -1.46
N LYS A 19 -2.19 -11.82 -2.20
CA LYS A 19 -2.62 -13.23 -2.11
C LYS A 19 -2.38 -13.80 -0.72
N ARG A 20 -1.21 -13.52 -0.10
CA ARG A 20 -0.87 -13.96 1.25
C ARG A 20 -1.77 -13.36 2.33
N ASP A 21 -2.06 -12.07 2.22
CA ASP A 21 -2.89 -11.36 3.20
C ASP A 21 -4.35 -11.84 3.15
N ILE A 22 -4.89 -12.12 1.96
CA ILE A 22 -6.23 -12.71 1.79
C ILE A 22 -6.29 -14.12 2.38
N LYS A 23 -5.31 -14.98 2.05
CA LYS A 23 -5.25 -16.35 2.55
C LYS A 23 -5.20 -16.43 4.08
N ARG A 24 -4.32 -15.63 4.70
CA ARG A 24 -4.17 -15.60 6.17
C ARG A 24 -5.46 -15.16 6.87
N TYR A 25 -6.18 -14.21 6.26
CA TYR A 25 -7.42 -13.71 6.83
C TYR A 25 -8.54 -14.77 6.81
N ILE A 26 -8.64 -15.57 5.75
CA ILE A 26 -9.57 -16.70 5.64
C ILE A 26 -9.24 -17.78 6.67
N GLU A 27 -7.97 -18.22 6.74
CA GLU A 27 -7.51 -19.27 7.67
C GLU A 27 -7.76 -18.92 9.14
N THR A 28 -7.68 -17.65 9.51
CA THR A 28 -7.92 -17.21 10.90
C THR A 28 -9.39 -16.99 11.27
N ASN A 29 -10.30 -16.98 10.28
CA ASN A 29 -11.71 -16.61 10.49
C ASN A 29 -12.68 -17.61 9.84
N GLU A 30 -12.30 -18.89 9.68
CA GLU A 30 -13.24 -19.95 9.29
C GLU A 30 -14.30 -20.11 10.39
N SER A 31 -15.44 -19.45 10.22
CA SER A 31 -16.66 -19.77 10.95
C SER A 31 -17.81 -19.87 9.95
N GLU A 32 -18.66 -20.87 10.16
CA GLU A 32 -19.64 -21.38 9.19
C GLU A 32 -20.75 -20.38 8.78
N ASN A 33 -20.76 -19.15 9.35
CA ASN A 33 -21.83 -18.16 9.15
C ASN A 33 -21.36 -16.77 8.70
N ILE A 34 -20.09 -16.57 8.35
CA ILE A 34 -19.63 -15.27 7.85
C ILE A 34 -19.93 -15.18 6.36
N THR A 35 -20.83 -14.27 5.99
CA THR A 35 -21.13 -13.98 4.58
C THR A 35 -19.90 -13.36 3.89
N TYR A 36 -19.71 -13.67 2.60
CA TYR A 36 -18.63 -13.12 1.77
C TYR A 36 -18.50 -11.58 1.88
N GLN A 37 -19.63 -10.90 2.04
CA GLN A 37 -19.69 -9.45 2.23
C GLN A 37 -19.05 -9.00 3.55
N SER A 38 -19.23 -9.74 4.63
CA SER A 38 -18.59 -9.47 5.93
C SER A 38 -17.06 -9.67 5.87
N TYR A 39 -16.59 -10.72 5.20
CA TYR A 39 -15.15 -10.92 4.94
C TYR A 39 -14.53 -9.76 4.15
N TRP A 40 -15.23 -9.26 3.13
CA TRP A 40 -14.76 -8.12 2.33
C TRP A 40 -14.72 -6.81 3.13
N GLU A 41 -15.73 -6.53 3.95
CA GLU A 41 -15.73 -5.33 4.81
C GLU A 41 -14.59 -5.36 5.84
N ALA A 42 -14.36 -6.51 6.47
CA ALA A 42 -13.28 -6.68 7.43
C ALA A 42 -11.90 -6.60 6.76
N ALA A 43 -11.71 -7.21 5.59
CA ALA A 43 -10.48 -7.07 4.81
C ALA A 43 -10.19 -5.60 4.45
N LYS A 44 -11.21 -4.82 4.05
CA LYS A 44 -11.07 -3.38 3.81
C LYS A 44 -10.62 -2.63 5.06
N VAL A 45 -11.21 -2.93 6.22
CA VAL A 45 -10.82 -2.29 7.50
C VAL A 45 -9.37 -2.60 7.85
N VAL A 46 -8.94 -3.87 7.72
CA VAL A 46 -7.55 -4.29 7.98
C VAL A 46 -6.57 -3.56 7.06
N ILE A 47 -6.84 -3.54 5.75
CA ILE A 47 -6.00 -2.84 4.77
C ILE A 47 -5.92 -1.34 5.10
N ARG A 48 -7.05 -0.71 5.43
CA ARG A 48 -7.11 0.71 5.79
C ARG A 48 -6.31 1.03 7.06
N ARG A 49 -6.39 0.17 8.08
CA ARG A 49 -5.61 0.31 9.32
C ARG A 49 -4.11 0.18 9.05
N LYS A 50 -3.68 -0.88 8.35
CA LYS A 50 -2.26 -1.07 7.95
C LYS A 50 -1.72 0.15 7.22
N PHE A 51 -2.54 0.72 6.34
CA PHE A 51 -2.19 1.89 5.56
C PHE A 51 -2.01 3.17 6.39
N ILE A 52 -2.88 3.40 7.37
CA ILE A 52 -2.75 4.53 8.31
C ILE A 52 -1.47 4.37 9.14
N SER A 53 -1.20 3.16 9.66
CA SER A 53 0.02 2.87 10.41
C SER A 53 1.29 3.12 9.58
N LEU A 54 1.31 2.64 8.33
CA LEU A 54 2.42 2.90 7.41
C LEU A 54 2.60 4.39 7.11
N GLN A 55 1.50 5.15 6.99
CA GLN A 55 1.56 6.59 6.79
C GLN A 55 2.19 7.32 7.98
N ALA A 56 1.79 6.99 9.19
CA ALA A 56 2.35 7.57 10.41
C ALA A 56 3.85 7.26 10.52
N TYR A 57 4.24 6.01 10.24
CA TYR A 57 5.63 5.58 10.23
C TYR A 57 6.47 6.36 9.21
N LEU A 58 6.05 6.42 7.94
CA LEU A 58 6.79 7.13 6.88
C LEU A 58 6.93 8.63 7.18
N LYS A 59 5.89 9.26 7.76
CA LYS A 59 5.96 10.67 8.16
C LYS A 59 6.98 10.89 9.27
N LYS A 60 7.03 10.00 10.27
CA LYS A 60 8.00 10.07 11.38
C LYS A 60 9.43 9.83 10.91
N GLN A 61 9.63 8.85 10.01
CA GLN A 61 10.94 8.58 9.39
C GLN A 61 11.43 9.78 8.59
N GLU A 62 10.58 10.33 7.72
CA GLU A 62 10.93 11.51 6.92
C GLU A 62 11.30 12.72 7.79
N SER A 63 10.53 13.01 8.86
CA SER A 63 10.86 14.13 9.74
C SER A 63 12.20 13.94 10.44
N LYS A 64 12.50 12.71 10.89
CA LYS A 64 13.78 12.37 11.52
C LYS A 64 14.94 12.57 10.54
N LEU A 65 14.82 12.05 9.32
CA LEU A 65 15.84 12.18 8.28
C LEU A 65 16.03 13.65 7.85
N LYS A 66 14.94 14.43 7.71
CA LYS A 66 15.02 15.86 7.36
C LYS A 66 15.69 16.71 8.44
N LEU A 67 15.50 16.38 9.71
CA LEU A 67 16.15 17.06 10.83
C LEU A 67 17.65 16.74 10.83
N HIS A 68 17.98 15.45 10.79
CA HIS A 68 19.37 15.00 10.81
C HIS A 68 20.16 15.47 9.57
N LEU A 69 19.52 15.50 8.39
CA LEU A 69 20.14 16.04 7.17
C LEU A 69 20.52 17.52 7.33
N ARG A 70 19.67 18.31 8.01
CA ARG A 70 19.90 19.74 8.26
C ARG A 70 21.10 19.95 9.19
N GLU A 71 21.20 19.14 10.24
CA GLU A 71 22.34 19.15 11.16
C GLU A 71 23.65 18.86 10.41
N LEU A 72 23.67 17.78 9.61
CA LEU A 72 24.86 17.43 8.82
C LEU A 72 25.21 18.50 7.78
N GLN A 73 24.23 19.17 7.17
CA GLN A 73 24.49 20.26 6.23
C GLN A 73 25.13 21.48 6.92
N ASN A 74 24.64 21.84 8.11
CA ASN A 74 25.20 22.95 8.89
C ASN A 74 26.64 22.62 9.33
N GLU A 75 26.88 21.40 9.82
CA GLU A 75 28.22 20.96 10.20
C GLU A 75 29.18 20.91 9.01
N GLU A 76 28.70 20.47 7.84
CA GLU A 76 29.51 20.42 6.62
C GLU A 76 29.91 21.82 6.14
N GLN A 77 29.03 22.82 6.30
CA GLN A 77 29.33 24.21 5.98
C GLN A 77 30.42 24.79 6.90
N MET A 78 30.36 24.47 8.20
CA MET A 78 31.31 24.97 9.20
C MET A 78 32.65 24.22 9.17
N LYS A 79 32.60 22.89 8.99
CA LYS A 79 33.77 22.00 9.04
C LYS A 79 33.64 20.90 7.98
N PRO A 80 34.04 21.18 6.73
CA PRO A 80 33.89 20.25 5.63
C PRO A 80 34.59 18.91 5.87
N LYS A 81 33.90 17.79 5.66
CA LYS A 81 34.47 16.45 5.83
C LYS A 81 33.90 15.47 4.81
N VAL A 82 34.78 14.73 4.13
CA VAL A 82 34.39 13.76 3.09
C VAL A 82 33.44 12.67 3.63
N SER A 83 33.65 12.19 4.87
CA SER A 83 32.76 11.22 5.49
C SER A 83 31.33 11.75 5.65
N ARG A 84 31.18 13.04 6.00
CA ARG A 84 29.88 13.68 6.20
C ARG A 84 29.15 13.88 4.87
N ARG A 85 29.87 14.24 3.80
CA ARG A 85 29.30 14.31 2.43
C ARG A 85 28.72 12.97 1.98
N LYS A 86 29.41 11.85 2.27
CA LYS A 86 28.91 10.50 1.96
C LYS A 86 27.61 10.19 2.71
N GLU A 87 27.53 10.58 3.98
CA GLU A 87 26.35 10.39 4.80
C GLU A 87 25.16 11.25 4.32
N ILE A 88 25.40 12.52 3.97
CA ILE A 88 24.40 13.41 3.34
C ILE A 88 23.83 12.78 2.06
N ILE A 89 24.68 12.21 1.19
CA ILE A 89 24.23 11.55 -0.05
C ILE A 89 23.36 10.33 0.28
N LYS A 90 23.80 9.49 1.23
CA LYS A 90 23.04 8.30 1.66
C LYS A 90 21.65 8.70 2.18
N MET A 91 21.57 9.71 3.02
CA MET A 91 20.29 10.21 3.56
C MET A 91 19.38 10.79 2.48
N ARG A 92 19.94 11.44 1.44
CA ARG A 92 19.16 11.93 0.30
C ARG A 92 18.55 10.77 -0.50
N VAL A 93 19.29 9.67 -0.67
CA VAL A 93 18.77 8.45 -1.32
C VAL A 93 17.62 7.86 -0.49
N GLU A 94 17.80 7.71 0.83
CA GLU A 94 16.76 7.19 1.72
C GLU A 94 15.49 8.08 1.72
N LEU A 95 15.64 9.41 1.70
CA LEU A 95 14.51 10.34 1.58
C LEU A 95 13.76 10.16 0.24
N ASN A 96 14.49 9.98 -0.86
CA ASN A 96 13.91 9.76 -2.18
C ASN A 96 13.13 8.43 -2.25
N GLU A 97 13.62 7.38 -1.58
CA GLU A 97 12.89 6.11 -1.47
C GLU A 97 11.57 6.26 -0.70
N ILE A 98 11.56 7.04 0.39
CA ILE A 98 10.33 7.35 1.13
C ILE A 98 9.33 8.12 0.26
N GLU A 99 9.82 9.08 -0.53
CA GLU A 99 9.00 9.86 -1.46
C GLU A 99 8.40 8.98 -2.56
N ASN A 100 9.20 8.08 -3.15
CA ASN A 100 8.73 7.08 -4.10
C ASN A 100 7.65 6.16 -3.51
N LYS A 101 7.84 5.66 -2.28
CA LYS A 101 6.83 4.86 -1.57
C LYS A 101 5.53 5.63 -1.38
N LYS A 102 5.60 6.93 -1.08
CA LYS A 102 4.41 7.81 -0.98
C LYS A 102 3.76 8.08 -2.34
N ALA A 103 4.51 8.18 -3.43
CA ALA A 103 3.98 8.36 -4.78
C ALA A 103 3.19 7.12 -5.24
N ILE A 104 3.76 5.92 -5.07
CA ILE A 104 3.09 4.64 -5.33
C ILE A 104 1.79 4.54 -4.50
N LYS A 105 1.85 4.95 -3.24
CA LYS A 105 0.69 5.02 -2.36
C LYS A 105 -0.41 5.96 -2.87
N LYS A 106 -0.07 7.19 -3.28
CA LYS A 106 -1.04 8.15 -3.87
C LYS A 106 -1.70 7.58 -5.12
N LEU A 107 -0.92 6.92 -5.98
CA LEU A 107 -1.43 6.19 -7.15
C LEU A 107 -2.41 5.09 -6.75
N MET A 108 -2.13 4.34 -5.68
CA MET A 108 -3.05 3.34 -5.15
C MET A 108 -4.34 3.96 -4.60
N GLN A 109 -4.29 5.09 -3.88
CA GLN A 109 -5.50 5.76 -3.37
C GLN A 109 -6.38 6.32 -4.49
N HIS A 110 -5.78 6.97 -5.49
CA HIS A 110 -6.49 7.49 -6.65
C HIS A 110 -7.17 6.36 -7.46
N ARG A 111 -6.61 5.15 -7.42
CA ARG A 111 -7.13 3.97 -8.11
C ARG A 111 -7.95 3.03 -7.22
N ALA A 112 -8.00 3.24 -5.91
CA ALA A 112 -8.76 2.39 -4.97
C ALA A 112 -10.26 2.39 -5.29
N GLY A 113 -10.81 3.52 -5.77
CA GLY A 113 -12.19 3.56 -6.29
C GLY A 113 -12.38 2.69 -7.54
N SER A 114 -11.34 2.45 -8.33
CA SER A 114 -11.35 1.51 -9.46
C SER A 114 -11.11 0.06 -9.02
N PHE A 115 -10.34 -0.16 -7.95
CA PHE A 115 -10.13 -1.48 -7.34
C PHE A 115 -11.41 -2.02 -6.69
N GLU A 116 -12.11 -1.21 -5.88
CA GLU A 116 -13.43 -1.57 -5.33
C GLU A 116 -14.45 -1.90 -6.43
N ARG A 117 -14.46 -1.13 -7.53
CA ARG A 117 -15.31 -1.42 -8.69
C ARG A 117 -14.93 -2.73 -9.39
N SER A 118 -13.63 -2.98 -9.59
CA SER A 118 -13.15 -4.21 -10.25
C SER A 118 -13.43 -5.47 -9.43
N ILE A 119 -13.30 -5.41 -8.11
CA ILE A 119 -13.59 -6.53 -7.21
C ILE A 119 -15.10 -6.78 -7.12
N LYS A 120 -15.92 -5.73 -7.02
CA LYS A 120 -17.38 -5.86 -7.16
C LYS A 120 -17.74 -6.54 -8.49
N LEU A 121 -17.17 -6.10 -9.61
CA LEU A 121 -17.46 -6.73 -10.91
C LEU A 121 -16.95 -8.16 -11.03
N THR A 122 -15.79 -8.50 -10.46
CA THR A 122 -15.22 -9.85 -10.60
C THR A 122 -15.88 -10.86 -9.68
N ILE A 123 -16.39 -10.42 -8.52
CA ILE A 123 -16.86 -11.32 -7.46
C ILE A 123 -18.38 -11.25 -7.24
N PHE A 124 -19.02 -10.12 -7.56
CA PHE A 124 -20.48 -9.98 -7.49
C PHE A 124 -21.17 -10.44 -8.79
N TRP A 125 -20.46 -10.42 -9.93
CA TRP A 125 -20.98 -10.89 -11.22
C TRP A 125 -21.27 -12.41 -11.24
N PRO A 126 -20.39 -13.29 -10.72
CA PRO A 126 -20.68 -14.72 -10.61
C PRO A 126 -21.91 -15.05 -9.74
N GLU A 127 -22.10 -14.30 -8.65
CA GLU A 127 -23.22 -14.47 -7.73
C GLU A 127 -24.56 -14.04 -8.35
N SER A 128 -24.52 -13.02 -9.20
CA SER A 128 -25.66 -12.51 -9.96
C SER A 128 -26.11 -13.49 -11.07
N LEU A 129 -25.15 -14.21 -11.66
CA LEU A 129 -25.40 -15.28 -12.64
C LEU A 129 -26.01 -16.52 -11.98
N ARG A 130 -25.47 -17.00 -10.84
CA ARG A 130 -26.07 -18.10 -10.07
C ARG A 130 -27.54 -17.87 -9.68
N LYS A 131 -27.91 -16.62 -9.35
CA LYS A 131 -29.30 -16.23 -9.02
C LYS A 131 -30.23 -16.09 -10.24
N ARG A 132 -29.71 -16.08 -11.47
CA ARG A 132 -30.51 -16.14 -12.71
C ARG A 132 -30.68 -17.57 -13.21
N GLU A 133 -29.69 -18.42 -13.00
CA GLU A 133 -29.70 -19.82 -13.41
C GLU A 133 -30.66 -20.66 -12.55
N ASN A 134 -30.77 -20.38 -11.24
CA ASN A 134 -31.75 -21.01 -10.32
C ASN A 134 -33.19 -20.44 -10.41
N ARG A 135 -33.53 -19.74 -11.51
CA ARG A 135 -34.89 -19.19 -11.73
C ARG A 135 -35.63 -19.83 -12.92
N TYR A 136 -35.07 -20.89 -13.48
CA TYR A 136 -35.70 -21.84 -14.38
C TYR A 136 -35.52 -23.25 -13.79
#